data_AF-A0A7S2DBV8-F1
#
_entry.id   AF-A0A7S2DBV8-F1
#
_cell.length_a   1.000
_cell.length_b   1.000
_cell.length_c   1.000
_cell.angle_alpha   90.00
_cell.angle_beta   90.00
_cell.angle_gamma   90.00
#
_symmetry.space_group_name_H-M   'P 1'
#
loop_
_entity.id
_entity.type
_entity.pdbx_description
1 polymer ?
#
loop_
_entity_poly.entity_id
_entity_poly.type
_entity_poly.pdbx_seq_one_letter_code
_entity_poly.pdbx_strand_id
1 'polypeptide(L)'
;MPSMTLRECEKWLFRFTITFLASTQISPVICVSHPWEVTEDPLVRSFHDSFSSRLSESCPVKNPSALLIVGNTLYVSSFLNDIVLRADLPLRIDEPDVFNVFASGSYCNRRRPAMCAILNGPWGLEEYMGHVYVASFGSDQILVFSQKGEFLDALGGSDTLDSPEGITVSPDGWLF
;
A
#
# COMPACT_ATOMS: atom_id res chain seq x y z
N MET A 1 -16.74 -25.25 -23.00
CA MET A 1 -15.42 -24.57 -22.90
C MET A 1 -14.90 -24.79 -21.50
N PRO A 2 -13.95 -25.72 -21.25
CA PRO A 2 -13.55 -26.07 -19.89
C PRO A 2 -12.23 -25.39 -19.48
N SER A 3 -12.21 -24.99 -18.20
CA SER A 3 -11.11 -25.04 -17.23
C SER A 3 -9.72 -24.51 -17.61
N MET A 4 -9.26 -23.49 -16.89
CA MET A 4 -7.84 -23.37 -16.53
C MET A 4 -7.74 -23.00 -15.05
N THR A 5 -6.97 -23.83 -14.35
CA THR A 5 -6.89 -24.02 -12.91
C THR A 5 -5.88 -23.07 -12.26
N LEU A 6 -6.24 -22.44 -11.14
CA LEU A 6 -5.32 -21.81 -10.19
C LEU A 6 -4.50 -22.90 -9.48
N ARG A 7 -3.34 -23.24 -10.05
CA ARG A 7 -2.23 -23.85 -9.33
C ARG A 7 -1.04 -22.91 -9.51
N GLU A 8 -0.43 -22.57 -8.38
CA GLU A 8 0.89 -21.93 -8.17
C GLU A 8 0.78 -20.67 -7.30
N CYS A 9 0.46 -20.88 -6.01
CA CYS A 9 0.92 -20.00 -4.95
C CYS A 9 1.19 -20.82 -3.66
N GLU A 10 1.79 -22.00 -3.83
CA GLU A 10 2.31 -22.82 -2.74
C GLU A 10 3.84 -22.82 -2.82
N LYS A 11 4.48 -22.22 -1.82
CA LYS A 11 5.76 -22.63 -1.23
C LYS A 11 6.20 -21.52 -0.28
N TRP A 12 5.93 -21.68 1.01
CA TRP A 12 6.87 -21.49 2.13
C TRP A 12 6.18 -22.09 3.37
N LEU A 13 6.66 -23.24 3.82
CA LEU A 13 6.18 -24.01 4.97
C LEU A 13 6.98 -23.62 6.22
N PHE A 14 6.33 -23.40 7.36
CA PHE A 14 6.85 -23.85 8.66
C PHE A 14 5.70 -24.32 9.56
N ARG A 15 5.85 -25.54 10.08
CA ARG A 15 4.92 -26.23 10.99
C ARG A 15 5.09 -25.70 12.42
N PHE A 16 4.00 -25.36 13.09
CA PHE A 16 3.88 -25.53 14.54
C PHE A 16 2.48 -26.08 14.86
N THR A 17 2.44 -27.24 15.50
CA THR A 17 1.22 -27.84 16.04
C THR A 17 0.92 -27.16 17.37
N ILE A 18 -0.21 -26.46 17.49
CA ILE A 18 -0.72 -25.98 18.78
C ILE A 18 -2.12 -26.54 18.99
N THR A 19 -2.23 -27.47 19.93
CA THR A 19 -3.50 -27.95 20.47
C THR A 19 -4.08 -26.86 21.37
N PHE A 20 -5.20 -26.25 20.98
CA PHE A 20 -5.92 -25.30 21.84
C PHE A 20 -6.99 -26.02 22.66
N LEU A 21 -6.84 -25.97 24.00
CA LEU A 21 -7.94 -26.10 24.94
C LEU A 21 -8.65 -24.74 25.03
N ALA A 22 -9.97 -24.78 24.97
CA ALA A 22 -10.85 -23.61 24.98
C ALA A 22 -10.63 -22.71 26.20
N SER A 23 -10.37 -21.42 25.97
CA SER A 23 -10.56 -20.37 26.97
C SER A 23 -10.76 -19.03 26.29
N THR A 24 -11.77 -18.31 26.75
CA THR A 24 -12.25 -17.02 26.29
C THR A 24 -11.26 -15.90 26.55
N GLN A 25 -10.65 -15.33 25.51
CA GLN A 25 -10.23 -13.92 25.46
C GLN A 25 -9.92 -13.54 24.00
N ILE A 26 -10.57 -12.49 23.51
CA ILE A 26 -10.39 -11.96 22.16
C ILE A 26 -9.13 -11.09 22.18
N SER A 27 -8.07 -11.55 21.52
CA SER A 27 -6.90 -10.74 21.15
C SER A 27 -6.99 -10.40 19.65
N PRO A 28 -6.53 -9.22 19.20
CA PRO A 28 -6.59 -8.85 17.79
C PRO A 28 -5.60 -9.71 17.00
N VAL A 29 -6.11 -10.38 15.97
CA VAL A 29 -5.34 -11.28 15.11
C VAL A 29 -4.72 -10.46 13.98
N ILE A 30 -3.40 -10.55 13.84
CA ILE A 30 -2.62 -10.14 12.68
C ILE A 30 -3.25 -10.70 11.41
N CYS A 31 -3.42 -9.84 10.40
CA CYS A 31 -3.80 -10.26 9.06
C CYS A 31 -2.67 -11.10 8.44
N VAL A 32 -2.69 -12.41 8.64
CA VAL A 32 -1.93 -13.34 7.82
C VAL A 32 -2.92 -14.32 7.20
N SER A 33 -3.33 -14.05 5.96
CA SER A 33 -4.11 -15.01 5.19
C SER A 33 -3.22 -16.20 4.85
N HIS A 34 -3.37 -17.29 5.59
CA HIS A 34 -2.89 -18.61 5.18
C HIS A 34 -4.12 -19.49 4.86
N PRO A 35 -4.17 -20.11 3.67
CA PRO A 35 -5.32 -20.92 3.25
C PRO A 35 -5.02 -22.41 3.43
N TRP A 36 -5.74 -23.12 4.31
CA TRP A 36 -6.20 -24.52 4.06
C TRP A 36 -6.85 -25.14 5.31
N GLU A 37 -8.11 -25.55 5.18
CA GLU A 37 -8.62 -26.94 5.29
C GLU A 37 -10.14 -26.85 5.14
N VAL A 38 -10.69 -27.27 3.99
CA VAL A 38 -12.12 -27.17 3.71
C VAL A 38 -12.85 -28.25 4.50
N THR A 39 -13.27 -27.91 5.72
CA THR A 39 -14.34 -28.66 6.38
C THR A 39 -15.65 -28.31 5.68
N GLU A 40 -16.36 -29.29 5.14
CA GLU A 40 -17.69 -29.12 4.51
C GLU A 40 -18.81 -28.81 5.52
N ASP A 41 -18.52 -28.04 6.57
CA ASP A 41 -19.52 -27.50 7.47
C ASP A 41 -20.07 -26.19 6.88
N PRO A 42 -21.38 -26.14 6.50
CA PRO A 42 -22.00 -24.94 5.94
C PRO A 42 -21.91 -23.72 6.87
N LEU A 43 -21.84 -23.94 8.19
CA LEU A 43 -21.74 -22.86 9.17
C LEU A 43 -20.35 -22.21 9.15
N VAL A 44 -19.29 -23.03 9.06
CA VAL A 44 -17.90 -22.55 8.95
C VAL A 44 -17.70 -21.77 7.65
N ARG A 45 -18.32 -22.20 6.55
CA ARG A 45 -18.26 -21.50 5.25
C ARG A 45 -18.93 -20.12 5.31
N SER A 46 -20.10 -20.01 5.93
CA SER A 46 -20.78 -18.71 6.10
C SER A 46 -19.99 -17.74 6.99
N PHE A 47 -19.30 -18.27 8.00
CA PHE A 47 -18.41 -17.49 8.86
C PHE A 47 -17.18 -17.03 8.08
N HIS A 48 -16.57 -17.89 7.27
CA HIS A 48 -15.43 -17.55 6.42
C HIS A 48 -15.80 -16.50 5.37
N ASP A 49 -16.96 -16.63 4.70
CA ASP A 49 -17.42 -15.67 3.70
C ASP A 49 -17.78 -14.32 4.34
N SER A 50 -18.36 -14.31 5.55
CA SER A 50 -18.63 -13.08 6.31
C SER A 50 -17.35 -12.45 6.89
N PHE A 51 -16.35 -13.26 7.26
CA PHE A 51 -15.08 -12.78 7.80
C PHE A 51 -14.19 -12.23 6.69
N SER A 52 -14.06 -12.93 5.56
CA SER A 52 -13.29 -12.47 4.39
C SER A 52 -13.89 -11.22 3.73
N SER A 53 -15.22 -11.10 3.68
CA SER A 53 -15.87 -9.87 3.19
C SER A 53 -15.60 -8.68 4.12
N ARG A 54 -15.65 -8.88 5.45
CA ARG A 54 -15.29 -7.84 6.45
C ARG A 54 -13.81 -7.48 6.46
N LEU A 55 -12.92 -8.45 6.21
CA LEU A 55 -11.47 -8.21 6.14
C LEU A 55 -11.05 -7.44 4.88
N SER A 56 -11.77 -7.62 3.76
CA SER A 56 -11.50 -6.88 2.52
C SER A 56 -11.81 -5.38 2.62
N GLU A 57 -12.71 -5.00 3.52
CA GLU A 57 -13.06 -3.60 3.80
C GLU A 57 -12.12 -2.96 4.86
N SER A 58 -11.37 -3.77 5.62
CA SER A 58 -10.51 -3.29 6.71
C SER A 58 -9.03 -3.12 6.34
N CYS A 59 -8.56 -3.59 5.17
CA CYS A 59 -7.18 -3.40 4.74
C CYS A 59 -7.00 -2.02 4.07
N PRO A 60 -6.25 -1.07 4.68
CA PRO A 60 -6.08 0.26 4.12
C PRO A 60 -5.21 0.25 2.85
N VAL A 61 -4.23 -0.67 2.78
CA VAL A 61 -3.34 -0.85 1.63
C VAL A 61 -3.98 -1.82 0.62
N LYS A 62 -4.10 -1.40 -0.64
CA LYS A 62 -4.67 -2.17 -1.75
C LYS A 62 -3.71 -2.20 -2.94
N ASN A 63 -3.21 -3.40 -3.27
CA ASN A 63 -2.19 -3.63 -4.29
C ASN A 63 -0.94 -2.75 -4.04
N PRO A 64 -0.14 -3.04 -3.01
CA PRO A 64 1.06 -2.27 -2.72
C PRO A 64 2.08 -2.37 -3.85
N SER A 65 2.57 -1.24 -4.35
CA SER A 65 3.54 -1.21 -5.47
C SER A 65 4.95 -0.88 -5.02
N ALA A 66 5.12 -0.02 -4.02
CA ALA A 66 6.42 0.37 -3.48
C ALA A 66 6.36 0.59 -1.97
N LEU A 67 7.53 0.39 -1.35
CA LEU A 67 7.81 0.69 0.05
C LEU A 67 8.99 1.66 0.10
N LEU A 68 8.90 2.68 0.94
CA LEU A 68 9.97 3.62 1.19
C LEU A 68 10.10 3.84 2.69
N ILE A 69 11.31 3.74 3.23
CA ILE A 69 11.58 4.00 4.65
C ILE A 69 12.40 5.28 4.74
N VAL A 70 11.89 6.27 5.47
CA VAL A 70 12.57 7.54 5.74
C VAL A 70 12.60 7.75 7.24
N GLY A 71 13.79 7.64 7.83
CA GLY A 71 13.94 7.68 9.28
C GLY A 71 13.11 6.59 9.98
N ASN A 72 12.12 7.01 10.77
CA ASN A 72 11.19 6.12 11.48
C ASN A 72 9.81 6.02 10.81
N THR A 73 9.68 6.40 9.55
CA THR A 73 8.39 6.34 8.84
C THR A 73 8.49 5.41 7.65
N LEU A 74 7.54 4.46 7.56
CA LEU A 74 7.30 3.66 6.38
C LEU A 74 6.25 4.35 5.52
N TYR A 75 6.50 4.47 4.22
CA TYR A 75 5.56 4.89 3.20
C TYR A 75 5.21 3.69 2.32
N VAL A 76 3.94 3.60 1.95
CA VAL A 76 3.41 2.52 1.11
C VAL A 76 2.54 3.12 0.03
N SER A 77 2.88 2.89 -1.23
CA SER A 77 2.00 3.23 -2.34
C SER A 77 0.91 2.17 -2.47
N SER A 78 -0.34 2.60 -2.52
CA SER A 78 -1.52 1.75 -2.60
C SER A 78 -2.21 2.03 -3.93
N PHE A 79 -1.89 1.21 -4.93
CA PHE A 79 -2.18 1.49 -6.33
C PHE A 79 -3.69 1.56 -6.61
N LEU A 80 -4.48 0.62 -6.09
CA LEU A 80 -5.89 0.48 -6.48
C LEU A 80 -6.84 1.52 -5.86
N ASN A 81 -6.40 2.23 -4.83
CA ASN A 81 -7.22 3.26 -4.18
C ASN A 81 -6.60 4.65 -4.24
N ASP A 82 -5.57 4.85 -5.07
CA ASP A 82 -4.96 6.16 -5.34
C ASP A 82 -4.44 6.88 -4.09
N ILE A 83 -3.84 6.13 -3.16
CA ILE A 83 -3.37 6.64 -1.87
C ILE A 83 -1.91 6.24 -1.64
N VAL A 84 -1.11 7.17 -1.09
CA VAL A 84 0.11 6.82 -0.36
C VAL A 84 -0.20 6.86 1.13
N LEU A 85 0.07 5.75 1.81
CA LEU A 85 -0.09 5.61 3.25
C LEU A 85 1.26 5.75 3.94
N ARG A 86 1.24 6.12 5.22
CA ARG A 86 2.41 6.07 6.09
C ARG A 86 2.12 5.46 7.45
N ALA A 87 3.13 4.87 8.06
CA ALA A 87 3.08 4.35 9.42
C ALA A 87 4.41 4.59 10.15
N ASP A 88 4.35 4.74 11.46
CA ASP A 88 5.54 4.90 12.30
C ASP A 88 6.17 3.55 12.63
N LEU A 89 7.50 3.48 12.56
CA LEU A 89 8.29 2.28 12.79
C LEU A 89 8.85 2.23 14.21
N PRO A 90 9.02 1.02 14.79
CA PRO A 90 8.77 -0.29 14.16
C PRO A 90 7.29 -0.67 14.13
N LEU A 91 6.86 -1.34 13.06
CA LEU A 91 5.55 -2.01 13.03
C LEU A 91 5.58 -3.21 13.99
N ARG A 92 4.51 -3.40 14.73
CA ARG A 92 4.43 -4.38 15.80
C ARG A 92 3.46 -5.48 15.39
N ILE A 93 3.97 -6.71 15.32
CA ILE A 93 3.15 -7.87 14.99
C ILE A 93 2.05 -8.05 16.05
N ASP A 94 2.26 -7.68 17.30
CA ASP A 94 1.29 -7.86 18.39
C ASP A 94 0.21 -6.76 18.49
N GLU A 95 0.29 -5.70 17.69
CA GLU A 95 -0.60 -4.54 17.77
C GLU A 95 -1.17 -4.19 16.38
N PRO A 96 -2.39 -3.62 16.29
CA PRO A 96 -2.90 -3.17 15.00
C PRO A 96 -2.08 -1.98 14.49
N ASP A 97 -1.43 -2.15 13.33
CA ASP A 97 -0.68 -1.08 12.68
C ASP A 97 -1.60 0.08 12.26
N VAL A 98 -1.21 1.30 12.61
CA VAL A 98 -1.96 2.51 12.26
C VAL A 98 -1.36 3.13 11.01
N PHE A 99 -2.03 2.91 9.88
CA PHE A 99 -1.74 3.60 8.63
C PHE A 99 -2.52 4.90 8.53
N ASN A 100 -1.79 6.00 8.30
CA ASN A 100 -2.36 7.30 8.03
C ASN A 100 -2.22 7.64 6.55
N VAL A 101 -3.22 8.32 5.98
CA VAL A 101 -3.11 8.86 4.61
C VAL A 101 -2.03 9.93 4.57
N PHE A 102 -1.01 9.70 3.75
CA PHE A 102 0.03 10.69 3.47
C PHE A 102 -0.37 11.56 2.27
N ALA A 103 -0.82 10.93 1.18
CA ALA A 103 -1.25 11.63 -0.03
C ALA A 103 -2.43 10.90 -0.69
N SER A 104 -3.41 11.65 -1.21
CA SER A 104 -4.57 11.18 -1.96
C SER A 104 -5.21 12.30 -2.78
N GLY A 105 -5.79 11.94 -3.93
CA GLY A 105 -6.63 12.83 -4.74
C GLY A 105 -5.86 13.90 -5.53
N SER A 106 -6.44 15.09 -5.64
CA SER A 106 -5.94 16.17 -6.49
C SER A 106 -5.30 17.30 -5.68
N TYR A 107 -4.26 17.87 -6.25
CA TYR A 107 -3.45 18.93 -5.66
C TYR A 107 -3.29 20.09 -6.64
N CYS A 108 -3.34 21.31 -6.13
CA CYS A 108 -3.04 22.49 -6.92
C CYS A 108 -2.24 23.48 -6.07
N ASN A 109 -1.14 23.97 -6.63
CA ASN A 109 -0.34 24.97 -5.94
C ASN A 109 -1.06 26.33 -6.00
N ARG A 110 -1.44 26.87 -4.84
CA ARG A 110 -2.15 28.17 -4.77
C ARG A 110 -1.33 29.34 -5.33
N ARG A 111 0.00 29.26 -5.26
CA ARG A 111 0.91 30.30 -5.76
C ARG A 111 1.18 30.15 -7.25
N ARG A 112 0.92 28.97 -7.83
CA ARG A 112 1.05 28.68 -9.27
C ARG A 112 -0.16 27.86 -9.74
N PRO A 113 -1.29 28.50 -10.08
CA PRO A 113 -2.55 27.81 -10.38
C PRO A 113 -2.49 26.89 -11.61
N ALA A 114 -1.53 27.11 -12.52
CA ALA A 114 -1.27 26.20 -13.64
C ALA A 114 -0.57 24.90 -13.22
N MET A 115 -0.19 24.78 -11.95
CA MET A 115 0.58 23.67 -11.39
C MET A 115 -0.35 22.85 -10.51
N CYS A 116 -1.11 21.98 -11.18
CA CYS A 116 -1.99 21.00 -10.56
C CYS A 116 -1.53 19.59 -10.88
N ALA A 117 -1.85 18.66 -9.99
CA ALA A 117 -1.52 17.27 -10.11
C ALA A 117 -2.62 16.38 -9.56
N ILE A 118 -2.72 15.17 -10.09
CA ILE A 118 -3.64 14.15 -9.60
C ILE A 118 -2.78 12.96 -9.22
N LEU A 119 -2.96 12.45 -8.00
CA LEU A 119 -2.40 11.17 -7.59
C LEU A 119 -3.33 10.06 -8.11
N ASN A 120 -2.85 9.27 -9.06
CA ASN A 120 -3.59 8.15 -9.64
C ASN A 120 -2.65 6.97 -9.90
N GLY A 121 -2.92 5.84 -9.25
CA GLY A 121 -2.05 4.67 -9.26
C GLY A 121 -0.64 4.98 -8.78
N PRO A 122 -0.43 5.39 -7.52
CA PRO A 122 0.93 5.63 -7.04
C PRO A 122 1.77 4.37 -7.18
N TRP A 123 2.96 4.51 -7.75
CA TRP A 123 3.87 3.41 -8.01
C TRP A 123 5.16 3.60 -7.22
N GLY A 124 6.19 4.18 -7.83
CA GLY A 124 7.48 4.49 -7.23
C GLY A 124 7.41 5.58 -6.16
N LEU A 125 8.27 5.42 -5.15
CA LEU A 125 8.47 6.34 -4.05
C LEU A 125 9.97 6.56 -3.88
N GLU A 126 10.39 7.81 -3.71
CA GLU A 126 11.78 8.17 -3.40
C GLU A 126 11.82 9.36 -2.44
N GLU A 127 12.86 9.45 -1.61
CA GLU A 127 13.07 10.61 -0.74
C GLU A 127 14.41 11.27 -1.03
N TYR A 128 14.39 12.60 -1.10
CA TYR A 128 15.61 13.38 -1.20
C TYR A 128 15.45 14.74 -0.52
N MET A 129 16.35 15.04 0.42
CA MET A 129 16.46 16.34 1.10
C MET A 129 15.15 16.88 1.71
N GLY A 130 14.32 16.01 2.30
CA GLY A 130 13.06 16.42 2.93
C GLY A 130 11.86 16.41 1.99
N HIS A 131 12.06 16.01 0.73
CA HIS A 131 11.00 15.88 -0.27
C HIS A 131 10.74 14.41 -0.59
N VAL A 132 9.46 14.04 -0.62
CA VAL A 132 8.98 12.73 -1.04
C VAL A 132 8.45 12.85 -2.47
N TYR A 133 9.05 12.11 -3.38
CA TYR A 133 8.68 12.02 -4.78
C TYR A 133 7.81 10.79 -4.97
N VAL A 134 6.68 10.97 -5.66
CA VAL A 134 5.70 9.91 -5.91
C VAL A 134 5.44 9.82 -7.40
N ALA A 135 5.70 8.67 -7.99
CA ALA A 135 5.35 8.42 -9.37
C ALA A 135 3.85 8.15 -9.42
N SER A 136 3.12 9.01 -10.11
CA SER A 136 1.70 8.86 -10.32
C SER A 136 1.47 8.29 -11.70
N PHE A 137 1.31 6.97 -11.73
CA PHE A 137 1.24 6.18 -12.96
C PHE A 137 0.18 6.72 -13.92
N GLY A 138 -1.07 6.81 -13.48
CA GLY A 138 -2.17 7.14 -14.39
C GLY A 138 -2.35 8.62 -14.71
N SER A 139 -1.56 9.51 -14.09
CA SER A 139 -1.55 10.93 -14.42
C SER A 139 -0.29 11.39 -15.16
N ASP A 140 0.64 10.47 -15.44
CA ASP A 140 1.91 10.75 -16.11
C ASP A 140 2.74 11.84 -15.41
N GLN A 141 2.67 11.90 -14.08
CA GLN A 141 3.30 12.96 -13.29
C GLN A 141 4.16 12.38 -12.16
N ILE A 142 5.21 13.11 -11.78
CA ILE A 142 5.90 12.92 -10.51
C ILE A 142 5.43 13.99 -9.54
N LEU A 143 4.74 13.61 -8.48
CA LEU A 143 4.25 14.53 -7.45
C LEU A 143 5.33 14.68 -6.36
N VAL A 144 5.55 15.92 -5.93
CA VAL A 144 6.56 16.28 -4.93
C VAL A 144 5.87 16.81 -3.68
N PHE A 145 6.12 16.13 -2.56
CA PHE A 145 5.56 16.48 -1.26
C PHE A 145 6.67 16.82 -0.27
N SER A 146 6.37 17.64 0.72
CA SER A 146 7.18 17.66 1.94
C SER A 146 6.94 16.37 2.73
N GLN A 147 7.90 15.95 3.58
CA GLN A 147 7.68 14.80 4.49
C GLN A 147 6.44 14.97 5.41
N LYS A 148 5.95 16.22 5.58
CA LYS A 148 4.71 16.52 6.33
C LYS A 148 3.43 16.25 5.54
N GLY A 149 3.51 15.98 4.24
CA GLY A 149 2.37 15.74 3.35
C GLY A 149 1.86 16.99 2.64
N GLU A 150 2.61 18.09 2.69
CA GLU A 150 2.25 19.30 1.94
C GLU A 150 2.67 19.11 0.48
N PHE A 151 1.74 19.28 -0.46
CA PHE A 151 2.06 19.31 -1.88
C PHE A 151 2.89 20.54 -2.22
N LEU A 152 4.05 20.31 -2.85
CA LEU A 152 5.01 21.36 -3.21
C LEU A 152 4.97 21.63 -4.71
N ASP A 153 5.12 20.57 -5.49
CA ASP A 153 5.31 20.65 -6.94
C ASP A 153 4.84 19.38 -7.66
N ALA A 154 4.72 19.46 -8.98
CA ALA A 154 4.56 18.32 -9.85
C ALA A 154 5.41 18.48 -11.11
N LEU A 155 6.08 17.40 -11.48
CA LEU A 155 6.98 17.34 -12.62
C LEU A 155 6.38 16.45 -13.70
N GLY A 156 6.70 16.79 -14.94
CA GLY A 156 6.25 16.06 -16.10
C GLY A 156 4.79 16.35 -16.48
N GLY A 157 4.05 15.30 -16.83
CA GLY A 157 2.75 15.32 -17.50
C GLY A 157 2.81 14.52 -18.79
N SER A 158 1.63 14.22 -19.36
CA SER A 158 1.47 13.32 -20.52
C SER A 158 2.26 13.71 -21.78
N ASP A 159 2.75 14.95 -21.88
CA ASP A 159 3.63 15.38 -22.97
C ASP A 159 5.10 14.95 -22.77
N THR A 160 5.48 14.46 -21.59
CA THR A 160 6.87 14.24 -21.17
C THR A 160 7.13 12.91 -20.47
N LEU A 161 6.13 12.38 -19.77
CA LEU A 161 6.16 11.06 -19.13
C LEU A 161 4.98 10.26 -19.65
N ASP A 162 5.10 8.94 -19.57
CA ASP A 162 4.03 7.99 -19.83
C ASP A 162 4.15 6.91 -18.76
N SER A 163 3.17 6.87 -17.86
CA SER A 163 3.04 5.81 -16.87
C SER A 163 4.33 5.58 -16.03
N PRO A 164 4.87 6.61 -15.34
CA PRO A 164 6.12 6.47 -14.60
C PRO A 164 5.98 5.43 -13.47
N GLU A 165 6.92 4.50 -13.38
CA GLU A 165 6.93 3.43 -12.37
C GLU A 165 8.07 3.57 -11.36
N GLY A 166 9.29 3.80 -11.85
CA GLY A 166 10.49 3.96 -11.05
C GLY A 166 10.87 5.43 -10.87
N ILE A 167 11.40 5.75 -9.69
CA ILE A 167 12.04 7.03 -9.41
C ILE A 167 13.32 6.73 -8.66
N THR A 168 14.40 7.42 -8.99
CA THR A 168 15.52 7.55 -8.07
C THR A 168 16.13 8.94 -8.15
N VAL A 169 16.80 9.37 -7.08
CA VAL A 169 17.52 10.65 -7.05
C VAL A 169 18.99 10.38 -6.79
N SER A 170 19.86 10.90 -7.65
CA SER A 170 21.30 10.79 -7.45
C SER A 170 21.78 11.67 -6.30
N PRO A 171 22.98 11.41 -5.73
CA PRO A 171 23.52 12.21 -4.63
C PRO A 171 23.73 13.70 -4.95
N ASP A 172 23.84 14.05 -6.23
CA ASP A 172 23.93 15.43 -6.73
C ASP A 172 22.56 16.06 -7.05
N GLY A 173 21.47 15.33 -6.84
CA GLY A 173 20.09 15.84 -6.91
C GLY A 173 19.42 15.73 -8.28
N TRP A 174 19.92 14.88 -9.19
CA TRP A 174 19.22 14.59 -10.43
C TRP A 174 18.18 13.49 -10.23
N LEU A 175 16.99 13.72 -10.77
CA LEU A 175 15.90 12.76 -10.80
C LEU A 175 16.03 11.88 -12.05
N PHE A 176 15.97 10.56 -11.87
CA PHE A 176 15.97 9.55 -12.94
C PHE A 176 14.71 8.70 -12.88
#